data_AF-A0A962AT83-F1
#
_entry.id   AF-A0A962AT83-F1
#
_cell.length_a   1.000
_cell.length_b   1.000
_cell.length_c   1.000
_cell.angle_alpha   90.00
_cell.angle_beta   90.00
_cell.angle_gamma   90.00
#
_symmetry.space_group_name_H-M   'P 1'
#
loop_
_entity.id
_entity.type
_entity.pdbx_description
1 polymer ?
#
loop_
_entity_poly.entity_id
_entity_poly.type
_entity_poly.pdbx_seq_one_letter_code
_entity_poly.pdbx_strand_id
1 'polypeptide(L)' 'GEIPKVLMGKRHAGHKFMAGKFVFPGGRIEAADRKMQALAPLPALVDEKLAKRRVKPSKTLPRALALAAMREMFEETG' A
#
# COMPACT_ATOMS: atom_id res chain seq x y z
N GLY A 1 -21.06 -10.95 6.27
CA GLY A 1 -21.47 -11.85 5.19
C GLY A 1 -20.43 -12.95 5.09
N GLU A 2 -20.85 -14.18 4.84
CA GLU A 2 -19.97 -15.36 4.80
C GLU A 2 -18.97 -15.34 3.64
N ILE A 3 -19.26 -14.59 2.57
CA ILE A 3 -18.37 -14.41 1.42
C ILE A 3 -17.59 -13.09 1.56
N PRO A 4 -16.24 -13.12 1.61
CA PRO A 4 -15.43 -11.93 1.69
C PRO A 4 -15.58 -11.07 0.43
N LYS A 5 -15.63 -9.75 0.61
CA LYS A 5 -15.67 -8.75 -0.47
C LYS A 5 -14.46 -7.85 -0.36
N VAL A 6 -13.93 -7.43 -1.50
CA VAL A 6 -12.74 -6.56 -1.59
C VAL A 6 -13.01 -5.36 -2.51
N LEU A 7 -12.38 -4.23 -2.21
CA LEU A 7 -12.45 -3.02 -3.02
C LEU A 7 -11.34 -3.04 -4.08
N MET A 8 -11.69 -2.77 -5.33
CA MET A 8 -10.76 -2.68 -6.46
C MET A 8 -11.18 -1.56 -7.41
N GLY A 9 -10.21 -0.85 -7.98
CA GLY A 9 -10.43 0.15 -9.03
C GLY A 9 -10.23 -0.45 -10.43
N LYS A 10 -11.06 -0.05 -11.40
CA LYS A 10 -10.86 -0.40 -12.82
C LYS A 10 -10.05 0.69 -13.50
N ARG A 11 -8.88 0.34 -14.04
CA ARG A 11 -8.02 1.31 -14.74
C ARG A 11 -8.63 1.71 -16.08
N HIS A 12 -8.57 3.00 -16.38
CA HIS A 12 -8.98 3.54 -17.68
C HIS A 12 -8.18 2.91 -18.84
N ALA A 13 -8.80 2.75 -20.01
CA ALA A 13 -8.20 2.07 -21.17
C ALA A 13 -6.98 2.81 -21.75
N GLY A 14 -6.86 4.13 -21.49
CA GLY A 14 -5.74 4.95 -21.94
C GLY A 14 -4.46 4.88 -21.10
N HIS A 15 -4.43 4.10 -19.99
CA HIS A 15 -3.23 4.04 -19.15
C HIS A 15 -2.12 3.18 -19.77
N LYS A 16 -0.88 3.69 -19.77
CA LYS A 16 0.31 2.95 -20.25
C LYS A 16 0.63 1.68 -19.45
N PHE A 17 0.13 1.56 -18.22
CA PHE A 17 0.35 0.41 -17.34
C PHE A 17 -0.98 -0.19 -16.89
N MET A 18 -1.16 -1.49 -17.11
CA MET A 18 -2.33 -2.28 -16.71
C MET A 18 -3.68 -1.72 -17.20
N ALA A 19 -3.76 -1.23 -18.45
CA ALA A 19 -4.99 -0.69 -19.03
C ALA A 19 -6.17 -1.68 -18.94
N GLY A 20 -7.35 -1.18 -18.53
CA GLY A 20 -8.59 -1.96 -18.49
C GLY A 20 -8.68 -3.02 -17.37
N LYS A 21 -7.62 -3.21 -16.58
CA LYS A 21 -7.59 -4.21 -15.49
C LYS A 21 -8.14 -3.66 -14.17
N PHE A 22 -8.63 -4.57 -13.34
CA PHE A 22 -8.92 -4.30 -11.94
C PHE A 22 -7.64 -4.38 -11.12
N VAL A 23 -7.40 -3.38 -10.28
CA VAL A 23 -6.24 -3.28 -9.40
C VAL A 23 -6.70 -2.86 -8.00
N PHE A 24 -5.92 -3.22 -6.98
CA PHE A 24 -6.07 -2.58 -5.68
C PHE A 24 -5.57 -1.13 -5.75
N PRO A 25 -6.15 -0.21 -4.98
CA PRO A 25 -5.60 1.12 -4.78
C PRO A 25 -4.13 1.03 -4.34
N GLY A 26 -3.29 1.90 -4.87
CA GLY A 26 -1.89 1.90 -4.52
C GLY A 26 -1.00 2.65 -5.50
N GLY A 27 0.09 3.16 -4.95
CA GLY A 27 1.05 3.96 -5.69
C GLY A 27 2.44 3.91 -5.09
N ARG A 28 3.18 5.01 -5.27
CA ARG A 28 4.57 5.11 -4.82
C ARG A 28 4.60 5.59 -3.37
N ILE A 29 5.65 5.22 -2.65
CA ILE A 29 5.96 5.88 -1.38
C ILE A 29 6.39 7.32 -1.67
N GLU A 30 5.80 8.26 -0.95
CA GLU A 30 6.15 9.66 -0.91
C GLU A 30 6.95 10.03 0.34
N ALA A 31 7.60 11.20 0.31
CA ALA A 31 8.36 11.69 1.46
C ALA A 31 7.48 11.92 2.70
N ALA A 32 6.21 12.26 2.50
CA ALA A 32 5.24 12.45 3.58
C ALA A 32 4.95 11.14 4.33
N ASP A 33 4.89 9.99 3.65
CA ASP A 33 4.58 8.68 4.25
C ASP A 33 5.57 8.31 5.35
N ARG A 34 6.82 8.74 5.21
CA ARG A 34 7.88 8.51 6.21
C ARG A 34 7.77 9.42 7.43
N LYS A 35 7.11 10.57 7.30
CA LYS A 35 6.92 11.57 8.34
C LYS A 35 5.59 11.39 9.08
N MET A 36 4.66 10.62 8.53
CA MET A 36 3.36 10.36 9.14
C MET A 36 3.48 9.62 10.48
N GLN A 37 2.64 10.04 11.44
CA GLN A 37 2.47 9.36 12.70
C GLN A 37 1.58 8.13 12.51
N ALA A 38 2.03 6.98 13.01
CA ALA A 38 1.25 5.76 13.11
C ALA A 38 0.86 5.58 14.57
N LEU A 39 -0.42 5.29 14.81
CA LEU A 39 -0.97 5.11 16.16
C LEU A 39 -0.48 3.82 16.82
N ALA A 40 -0.06 2.83 16.02
CA ALA A 40 0.46 1.55 16.49
C ALA A 40 1.57 1.04 15.56
N PRO A 41 2.49 0.19 16.06
CA PRO A 41 3.42 -0.54 15.20
C PRO A 41 2.69 -1.59 14.36
N LEU A 42 3.34 -2.04 13.28
CA LEU A 42 2.85 -3.20 12.53
C LEU A 42 2.98 -4.48 13.37
N PRO A 43 2.10 -5.48 13.15
CA PRO A 43 2.28 -6.81 13.74
C PRO A 43 3.65 -7.38 13.36
N ALA A 44 4.35 -8.00 14.31
CA ALA A 44 5.75 -8.42 14.17
C ALA A 44 6.01 -9.26 12.89
N LEU A 45 5.12 -10.21 12.60
CA LEU A 45 5.21 -11.05 11.40
C LEU A 45 5.09 -10.25 10.09
N VAL A 46 4.26 -9.21 10.07
CA VAL A 46 4.07 -8.34 8.89
C VAL A 46 5.30 -7.46 8.71
N ASP A 47 5.78 -6.84 9.80
CA ASP A 47 6.98 -6.01 9.79
C ASP A 47 8.20 -6.79 9.27
N GLU A 48 8.42 -8.01 9.80
CA GLU A 48 9.50 -8.90 9.37
C GLU A 48 9.41 -9.25 7.88
N LYS A 49 8.22 -9.63 7.40
CA LYS A 49 8.01 -9.97 5.98
C LYS A 49 8.29 -8.78 5.06
N LEU A 50 7.83 -7.59 5.44
CA LEU A 50 8.05 -6.38 4.65
C LEU A 50 9.52 -5.93 4.69
N ALA A 51 10.20 -6.08 5.83
CA ALA A 51 11.61 -5.72 5.98
C ALA A 51 12.53 -6.60 5.12
N LYS A 52 12.15 -7.86 4.88
CA LYS A 52 12.92 -8.84 4.08
C LYS A 52 12.73 -8.73 2.56
N ARG A 53 11.77 -7.94 2.06
CA ARG A 53 11.46 -7.84 0.61
C ARG A 53 12.51 -7.10 -0.23
N ARG A 54 13.68 -6.79 0.31
CA ARG A 54 14.74 -6.02 -0.36
C ARG A 54 16.12 -6.63 -0.10
N VAL A 55 17.05 -6.39 -1.01
CA VAL A 55 18.46 -6.81 -0.90
C VAL A 55 19.12 -6.28 0.39
N LYS A 56 18.70 -5.09 0.86
CA LYS A 56 19.13 -4.52 2.15
C LYS A 56 17.91 -4.32 3.05
N PRO A 57 17.87 -4.94 4.25
CA PRO A 57 16.81 -4.71 5.21
C PRO A 57 16.66 -3.23 5.57
N SER A 58 15.43 -2.78 5.77
CA SER A 58 15.15 -1.41 6.20
C SER A 58 14.13 -1.44 7.33
N LYS A 59 14.50 -0.83 8.47
CA LYS A 59 13.62 -0.72 9.65
C LYS A 59 12.45 0.25 9.42
N THR A 60 12.57 1.18 8.48
CA THR A 60 11.55 2.23 8.25
C THR A 60 10.66 1.94 7.05
N LEU A 61 11.07 1.03 6.15
CA LEU A 61 10.33 0.72 4.94
C LEU A 61 8.98 0.03 5.20
N PRO A 62 8.84 -0.95 6.12
CA PRO A 62 7.55 -1.59 6.39
C PRO A 62 6.47 -0.59 6.76
N ARG A 63 6.79 0.30 7.72
CA ARG A 63 5.89 1.38 8.14
C ARG A 63 5.57 2.33 7.00
N ALA A 64 6.57 2.74 6.20
CA ALA A 64 6.33 3.63 5.07
C ALA A 64 5.44 2.98 3.98
N LEU A 65 5.58 1.68 3.72
CA LEU A 65 4.71 0.95 2.79
C LEU A 65 3.26 0.91 3.27
N ALA A 66 3.05 0.63 4.57
CA ALA A 66 1.72 0.58 5.15
C ALA A 66 1.03 1.96 5.11
N LEU A 67 1.76 3.02 5.46
CA LEU A 67 1.23 4.39 5.45
C LEU A 67 0.96 4.88 4.02
N ALA A 68 1.83 4.57 3.07
CA ALA A 68 1.59 4.84 1.65
C ALA A 68 0.32 4.13 1.16
N ALA A 69 0.13 2.86 1.50
CA ALA A 69 -1.07 2.11 1.12
C ALA A 69 -2.35 2.72 1.70
N MET A 70 -2.32 3.21 2.94
CA MET A 70 -3.46 3.91 3.55
C MET A 70 -3.75 5.25 2.84
N ARG A 71 -2.71 6.04 2.55
CA ARG A 71 -2.85 7.31 1.82
C ARG A 71 -3.46 7.08 0.43
N GLU A 72 -2.89 6.18 -0.36
CA GLU A 72 -3.35 5.88 -1.73
C GLU A 72 -4.78 5.33 -1.74
N MET A 73 -5.14 4.50 -0.75
CA MET A 73 -6.51 4.03 -0.59
C MET A 73 -7.48 5.19 -0.39
N PHE A 74 -7.16 6.12 0.51
CA PHE A 74 -7.98 7.31 0.72
C PHE A 74 -8.04 8.23 -0.52
N GLU A 75 -6.92 8.46 -1.19
CA GLU A 75 -6.85 9.32 -2.39
C GLU A 75 -7.63 8.76 -3.58
N GLU A 76 -7.62 7.45 -3.79
CA GLU A 76 -8.28 6.80 -4.93
C GLU A 76 -9.77 6.49 -4.67
N THR A 77 -10.19 6.34 -3.41
CA THR A 77 -11.54 5.85 -3.10
C THR A 77 -12.39 6.79 -2.25
N GLY A 78 -11.81 7.89 -1.74
CA GLY A 78 -12.44 8.75 -0.73
C GLY A 78 -12.53 8.08 0.63
#